data_AF-A0A9E3FJ30-F1
#
_entry.id   AF-A0A9E3FJ30-F1
#
_cell.length_a   1.000
_cell.length_b   1.000
_cell.length_c   1.000
_cell.angle_alpha   90.00
_cell.angle_beta   90.00
_cell.angle_gamma   90.00
#
_symmetry.space_group_name_H-M   'P 1'
#
loop_
_entity.id
_entity.type
_entity.pdbx_description
1 polymer ?
#
loop_
_entity_poly.entity_id
_entity_poly.type
_entity_poly.pdbx_seq_one_letter_code
_entity_poly.pdbx_strand_id
1 'polypeptide(L)'
;MFTQREELARRLPENGWRVAAVEESGLEWWADEIWLIESVWSPGGLRLHLTFLVDPSAGSRRAKGQRVWAVGTSAVRPADRGSAEGKPLLPLGHGWRTRLPEFFTGLSGLREAKE
;
A
#
# COMPACT_ATOMS: atom_id res chain seq x y z
N MET A 1 0.62 13.76 8.58
CA MET A 1 0.56 12.62 7.63
C MET A 1 0.23 11.28 8.31
N PHE A 2 -0.15 11.27 9.60
CA PHE A 2 -0.72 10.07 10.24
C PHE A 2 -2.09 9.69 9.66
N THR A 3 -2.88 10.68 9.22
CA THR A 3 -4.26 10.49 8.78
C THR A 3 -4.48 9.57 7.58
N GLN A 4 -3.57 9.53 6.57
CA GLN A 4 -3.77 8.63 5.41
C GLN A 4 -3.47 7.18 5.79
N ARG A 5 -2.34 6.97 6.47
CA ARG A 5 -1.89 5.68 6.98
C ARG A 5 -2.91 5.08 7.95
N GLU A 6 -3.34 5.86 8.95
CA GLU A 6 -4.32 5.43 9.95
C GLU A 6 -5.67 5.10 9.32
N GLU A 7 -6.13 5.89 8.35
CA GLU A 7 -7.36 5.59 7.63
C GLU A 7 -7.23 4.29 6.82
N LEU A 8 -6.12 4.08 6.11
CA LEU A 8 -5.90 2.85 5.35
C LEU A 8 -5.87 1.63 6.29
N ALA A 9 -5.16 1.72 7.41
CA ALA A 9 -5.14 0.70 8.45
C ALA A 9 -6.54 0.40 9.00
N ARG A 10 -7.38 1.43 9.20
CA ARG A 10 -8.76 1.27 9.67
C ARG A 10 -9.64 0.60 8.62
N ARG A 11 -9.46 0.92 7.34
CA ARG A 11 -10.30 0.42 6.24
C ARG A 11 -9.93 -0.97 5.76
N LEU A 12 -8.69 -1.42 5.94
CA LEU A 12 -8.25 -2.76 5.52
C LEU A 12 -9.13 -3.89 6.13
N PRO A 13 -9.40 -3.93 7.45
CA PRO A 13 -10.28 -4.93 8.05
C PRO A 13 -11.71 -4.90 7.52
N GLU A 14 -12.26 -3.71 7.26
CA GLU A 14 -13.60 -3.54 6.68
C GLU A 14 -13.71 -4.15 5.28
N ASN A 15 -12.58 -4.40 4.59
CA ASN A 15 -12.50 -4.94 3.23
C ASN A 15 -11.88 -6.35 3.18
N GLY A 16 -11.80 -7.04 4.33
CA GLY A 16 -11.31 -8.41 4.39
C GLY A 16 -9.79 -8.55 4.32
N TRP A 17 -9.05 -7.53 4.75
CA TRP A 17 -7.59 -7.55 4.82
C TRP A 17 -7.10 -7.26 6.24
N ARG A 18 -6.03 -7.93 6.66
CA ARG A 18 -5.30 -7.61 7.89
C ARG A 18 -3.86 -7.23 7.57
N VAL A 19 -3.28 -6.31 8.33
CA VAL A 19 -1.84 -6.03 8.28
C VAL A 19 -1.12 -7.14 9.06
N ALA A 20 -0.34 -7.95 8.37
CA ALA A 20 0.43 -9.06 8.94
C ALA A 20 1.83 -8.62 9.39
N ALA A 21 2.46 -7.70 8.67
CA ALA A 21 3.75 -7.12 9.04
C ALA A 21 3.90 -5.70 8.48
N VAL A 22 4.76 -4.91 9.12
CA VAL A 22 5.14 -3.56 8.69
C VAL A 22 6.67 -3.48 8.68
N GLU A 23 7.25 -3.18 7.52
CA GLU A 23 8.66 -2.90 7.34
C GLU A 23 8.87 -1.39 7.28
N GLU A 24 9.76 -0.85 8.11
CA GLU A 24 10.03 0.60 8.21
C GLU A 24 11.54 0.92 8.18
N SER A 25 12.40 -0.09 8.09
CA SER A 25 13.86 0.03 8.15
C SER A 25 14.51 -0.81 7.08
N GLY A 26 15.70 -0.42 6.61
CA GLY A 26 16.37 -1.10 5.50
C GLY A 26 15.59 -0.98 4.18
N LEU A 27 14.81 0.09 4.03
CA LEU A 27 14.06 0.40 2.82
C LEU A 27 14.85 1.33 1.91
N GLU A 28 14.61 1.16 0.62
CA GLU A 28 15.17 2.03 -0.41
C GLU A 28 14.54 3.42 -0.36
N TRP A 29 15.23 4.40 -0.95
CA TRP A 29 14.82 5.82 -0.94
C TRP A 29 13.40 6.09 -1.48
N TRP A 30 12.86 5.17 -2.29
CA TRP A 30 11.55 5.26 -2.92
C TRP A 30 10.39 4.68 -2.07
N ALA A 31 10.68 4.06 -0.92
CA ALA A 31 9.69 3.53 0.02
C ALA A 31 9.77 4.21 1.39
N ASP A 32 8.62 4.62 1.95
CA ASP A 32 8.52 5.03 3.36
C ASP A 32 8.38 3.84 4.30
N GLU A 33 7.46 2.94 3.93
CA GLU A 33 7.11 1.73 4.65
C GLU A 33 6.51 0.73 3.66
N ILE A 34 6.63 -0.56 3.99
CA ILE A 34 6.00 -1.65 3.24
C ILE A 34 5.15 -2.44 4.20
N TRP A 35 3.86 -2.60 3.89
CA TRP A 35 2.93 -3.41 4.65
C TRP A 35 2.72 -4.73 3.95
N LEU A 36 2.96 -5.82 4.66
CA LEU A 36 2.45 -7.13 4.27
C LEU A 36 1.00 -7.22 4.75
N ILE A 37 0.06 -7.32 3.83
CA ILE A 37 -1.35 -7.55 4.13
C ILE A 37 -1.74 -8.99 3.75
N GLU A 38 -2.69 -9.55 4.48
CA GLU A 38 -3.22 -10.90 4.24
C GLU A 38 -4.74 -10.85 4.15
N SER A 39 -5.30 -11.56 3.16
CA SER A 39 -6.72 -11.74 3.00
C SER A 39 -7.26 -12.62 4.13
N VAL A 40 -8.29 -12.13 4.81
CA VAL A 40 -9.03 -12.87 5.85
C VAL A 40 -10.40 -13.34 5.38
N TRP A 41 -10.92 -12.77 4.28
CA TRP A 41 -12.14 -13.23 3.64
C TRP A 41 -11.84 -14.26 2.56
N SER A 42 -12.80 -15.10 2.23
CA SER A 42 -12.65 -16.10 1.18
C SER A 42 -12.48 -15.46 -0.21
N PRO A 43 -11.53 -15.94 -1.04
CA PRO A 43 -10.47 -16.89 -0.71
C PRO A 43 -9.41 -16.27 0.24
N GLY A 44 -9.16 -16.98 1.35
CA GLY A 44 -8.27 -16.53 2.43
C GLY A 44 -6.79 -16.84 2.16
N GLY A 45 -5.89 -16.17 2.88
CA GLY A 45 -4.46 -16.49 2.86
C GLY A 45 -3.65 -15.88 1.71
N LEU A 46 -4.28 -15.15 0.78
CA LEU A 46 -3.55 -14.33 -0.17
C LEU A 46 -2.77 -13.23 0.56
N ARG A 47 -1.48 -13.09 0.24
CA ARG A 47 -0.62 -12.02 0.77
C ARG A 47 -0.23 -11.04 -0.31
N LEU A 48 -0.30 -9.75 0.00
CA LEU A 48 0.09 -8.65 -0.86
C LEU A 48 0.99 -7.67 -0.08
N HIS A 49 1.83 -6.96 -0.79
CA HIS A 49 2.67 -5.89 -0.26
C HIS A 49 2.10 -4.55 -0.70
N LEU A 50 1.74 -3.71 0.27
CA LEU A 50 1.39 -2.31 0.04
C LEU A 50 2.61 -1.45 0.32
N THR A 51 3.09 -0.70 -0.67
CA THR A 51 4.28 0.13 -0.53
C THR A 51 3.90 1.60 -0.55
N PHE A 52 4.31 2.34 0.48
CA PHE A 52 4.09 3.77 0.59
C PHE A 52 5.19 4.49 -0.19
N LEU A 53 4.85 4.89 -1.41
CA LEU A 53 5.77 5.40 -2.42
C LEU A 53 6.10 6.87 -2.18
N VAL A 54 7.39 7.16 -2.24
CA VAL A 54 7.98 8.47 -1.96
C VAL A 54 8.15 9.23 -3.26
N ASP A 55 7.82 10.53 -3.25
CA ASP A 55 8.01 11.37 -4.42
C ASP A 55 9.52 11.50 -4.71
N PRO A 56 10.00 11.19 -5.93
CA PRO A 56 11.43 11.25 -6.26
C PRO A 56 12.00 12.68 -6.28
N SER A 57 11.13 13.69 -6.44
CA SER A 57 11.50 15.11 -6.39
C SER A 57 11.60 15.61 -4.95
N ALA A 58 11.32 14.72 -3.98
CA ALA A 58 11.69 14.90 -2.59
C ALA A 58 13.20 14.86 -2.43
N GLY A 59 13.83 16.03 -2.26
CA GLY A 59 15.23 16.11 -1.85
C GLY A 59 15.55 15.22 -0.64
N SER A 60 16.84 14.89 -0.48
CA SER A 60 17.38 13.82 0.39
C SER A 60 17.15 13.96 1.90
N ARG A 61 16.58 15.07 2.39
CA ARG A 61 16.32 15.29 3.82
C ARG A 61 14.83 15.17 4.11
N ARG A 62 14.43 14.00 4.63
CA ARG A 62 13.03 13.63 4.84
C ARG A 62 12.84 13.00 6.21
N ALA A 63 11.72 13.34 6.87
CA ALA A 63 11.20 12.58 8.00
C ALA A 63 10.16 11.54 7.53
N LYS A 64 10.00 10.45 8.30
CA LYS A 64 9.01 9.40 8.06
C LYS A 64 7.62 9.97 7.80
N GLY A 65 6.90 9.39 6.84
CA GLY A 65 5.55 9.81 6.45
C GLY A 65 5.50 11.09 5.62
N GLN A 66 6.60 11.80 5.39
CA GLN A 66 6.61 12.99 4.52
C GLN A 66 6.74 12.59 3.06
N ARG A 67 6.04 13.31 2.17
CA ARG A 67 6.18 13.19 0.70
C ARG A 67 5.86 11.79 0.15
N VAL A 68 5.02 11.02 0.85
CA VAL A 68 4.37 9.85 0.25
C VAL A 68 3.31 10.34 -0.72
N TRP A 69 3.42 9.96 -2.00
CA TRP A 69 2.51 10.40 -3.05
C TRP A 69 1.50 9.33 -3.46
N ALA A 70 1.80 8.05 -3.21
CA ALA A 70 0.91 6.93 -3.52
C ALA A 70 1.15 5.71 -2.62
N VAL A 71 0.20 4.78 -2.64
CA VAL A 71 0.36 3.41 -2.13
C VAL A 71 0.25 2.45 -3.31
N GLY A 72 1.32 1.75 -3.63
CA GLY A 72 1.35 0.75 -4.69
C GLY A 72 1.20 -0.67 -4.16
N THR A 73 0.76 -1.59 -5.01
CA THR A 73 0.45 -2.98 -4.63
C THR A 73 1.31 -3.95 -5.42
N SER A 74 1.87 -4.96 -4.75
CA SER A 74 2.65 -6.03 -5.37
C SER A 74 2.42 -7.39 -4.70
N ALA A 75 2.48 -8.47 -5.47
CA ALA A 75 2.31 -9.82 -4.92
C ALA A 75 3.55 -10.33 -4.15
N VAL A 76 4.73 -9.83 -4.54
CA VAL A 76 6.02 -10.11 -3.91
C VAL A 76 6.59 -8.82 -3.36
N ARG A 77 7.50 -8.91 -2.37
CA ARG A 77 8.18 -7.73 -1.84
C ARG A 77 8.89 -7.01 -3.00
N PRO A 78 8.64 -5.72 -3.23
CA PRO A 78 9.20 -5.03 -4.37
C PRO A 78 10.73 -4.92 -4.23
N ALA A 79 11.45 -5.26 -5.31
CA ALA A 79 12.90 -5.12 -5.39
C ALA A 79 13.29 -3.71 -5.85
N ASP A 80 12.40 -3.06 -6.58
CA ASP A 80 12.61 -1.75 -7.18
C ASP A 80 11.30 -0.95 -7.22
N ARG A 81 11.42 0.35 -7.49
CA ARG A 81 10.29 1.27 -7.56
C ARG A 81 9.23 0.86 -8.59
N GLY A 82 9.63 0.37 -9.76
CA GLY A 82 8.70 -0.05 -10.80
C GLY A 82 7.83 -1.22 -10.34
N SER A 83 8.44 -2.20 -9.67
CA SER A 83 7.70 -3.30 -9.05
C SER A 83 6.77 -2.86 -7.91
N ALA A 84 7.15 -1.81 -7.18
CA ALA A 84 6.36 -1.24 -6.09
C ALA A 84 5.14 -0.44 -6.59
N GLU A 85 5.20 0.14 -7.79
CA GLU A 85 4.11 0.88 -8.45
C GLU A 85 3.03 -0.01 -9.10
N GLY A 86 2.95 -1.28 -8.71
CA GLY A 86 1.97 -2.23 -9.22
C GLY A 86 0.51 -1.86 -8.89
N LYS A 87 -0.41 -2.49 -9.63
CA LYS A 87 -1.86 -2.23 -9.52
C LYS A 87 -2.53 -3.16 -8.50
N PRO A 88 -3.53 -2.66 -7.75
CA PRO A 88 -4.03 -1.28 -7.76
C PRO A 88 -3.05 -0.30 -7.11
N LEU A 89 -3.02 0.93 -7.63
CA LEU A 89 -2.23 2.05 -7.12
C LEU A 89 -3.18 3.09 -6.55
N LEU A 90 -2.97 3.54 -5.31
CA LEU A 90 -3.75 4.58 -4.65
C LEU A 90 -2.94 5.88 -4.55
N PRO A 91 -3.18 6.89 -5.40
CA PRO A 91 -2.51 8.17 -5.24
C PRO A 91 -3.09 8.93 -4.03
N LEU A 92 -2.22 9.46 -3.18
CA LEU A 92 -2.53 10.13 -1.91
C LEU A 92 -2.67 11.67 -2.02
N GLY A 93 -2.86 12.18 -3.25
CA GLY A 93 -3.07 13.60 -3.53
C GLY A 93 -4.45 14.12 -3.09
N HIS A 94 -4.84 15.29 -3.61
CA HIS A 94 -6.15 15.88 -3.32
C HIS A 94 -7.29 14.92 -3.68
N GLY A 95 -8.24 14.73 -2.75
CA GLY A 95 -9.39 13.85 -2.94
C GLY A 95 -9.11 12.34 -2.86
N TRP A 96 -7.92 11.91 -2.41
CA TRP A 96 -7.55 10.48 -2.35
C TRP A 96 -8.60 9.56 -1.68
N ARG A 97 -9.37 10.07 -0.70
CA ARG A 97 -10.44 9.33 -0.03
C ARG A 97 -11.52 8.82 -0.98
N THR A 98 -11.82 9.56 -2.06
CA THR A 98 -12.81 9.13 -3.05
C THR A 98 -12.31 7.97 -3.92
N ARG A 99 -11.00 7.71 -3.90
CA ARG A 99 -10.34 6.62 -4.65
C ARG A 99 -10.17 5.34 -3.81
N LEU A 100 -10.41 5.42 -2.50
CA LEU A 100 -10.35 4.24 -1.63
C LEU A 100 -11.28 3.11 -2.08
N PRO A 101 -12.56 3.37 -2.46
CA PRO A 101 -13.44 2.29 -2.91
C PRO A 101 -12.86 1.54 -4.12
N GLU A 102 -12.39 2.27 -5.14
CA GLU A 102 -11.78 1.69 -6.34
C GLU A 102 -10.51 0.88 -6.00
N PHE A 103 -9.68 1.40 -5.11
CA PHE A 103 -8.49 0.71 -4.63
C PHE A 103 -8.83 -0.64 -3.97
N PHE A 104 -9.83 -0.67 -3.07
CA PHE A 104 -10.27 -1.90 -2.42
C PHE A 104 -10.99 -2.87 -3.36
N THR A 105 -11.71 -2.36 -4.37
CA THR A 105 -12.24 -3.19 -5.47
C THR A 105 -11.08 -3.86 -6.22
N GLY A 106 -10.01 -3.13 -6.52
CA GLY A 106 -8.81 -3.70 -7.14
C GLY A 106 -8.13 -4.78 -6.29
N LEU A 107 -8.01 -4.56 -4.97
CA LEU A 107 -7.46 -5.57 -4.06
C LEU A 107 -8.34 -6.83 -4.02
N SER A 108 -9.67 -6.64 -4.00
CA SER A 108 -10.63 -7.76 -4.03
C SER A 108 -10.51 -8.55 -5.33
N GLY A 109 -10.34 -7.88 -6.47
CA GLY A 109 -10.10 -8.55 -7.74
C GLY A 109 -8.81 -9.39 -7.75
N LEU A 110 -7.73 -8.92 -7.10
CA LEU A 110 -6.50 -9.72 -6.93
C LEU A 110 -6.70 -10.96 -6.07
N ARG A 111 -7.62 -10.89 -5.09
CA ARG A 111 -8.02 -12.03 -4.25
C ARG A 111 -8.77 -13.08 -5.05
N GLU A 112 -9.75 -12.66 -5.85
CA GLU A 112 -10.58 -13.55 -6.67
C GLU A 112 -9.80 -14.17 -7.85
N ALA A 113 -8.84 -13.43 -8.43
CA ALA A 113 -8.04 -13.92 -9.56
C ALA A 113 -7.02 -15.02 -9.19
N LYS A 114 -6.88 -15.38 -7.91
CA LYS A 114 -5.94 -16.41 -7.44
C LYS A 114 -6.59 -17.79 -7.23
N GLU A 115 -7.87 -17.94 -7.62
CA GLU A 115 -8.60 -19.21 -7.69
C GLU A 115 -8.32 -19.98 -8.99
#